data_AF-A0A5C6N199-F1
#
_entry.id   AF-A0A5C6N199-F1
#
_cell.length_a   1.000
_cell.length_b   1.000
_cell.length_c   1.000
_cell.angle_alpha   90.00
_cell.angle_beta   90.00
_cell.angle_gamma   90.00
#
_symmetry.space_group_name_H-M   'P 1'
#
loop_
_entity.id
_entity.type
_entity.pdbx_description
1 polymer ?
#
loop_
_entity_poly.entity_id
_entity_poly.type
_entity_poly.pdbx_seq_one_letter_code
_entity_poly.pdbx_strand_id
1 'polypeptide(L)' 'MGTMCFYNWETHVSSSNPSPNFEVIYKACHGLLFMSRNSGKILDVDPWAEPVADPRRTLIHSDLYLHIIIYDHDVRTF' A
#
# COMPACT_ATOMS: atom_id res chain seq x y z
N MET A 1 -6.11 -10.19 12.65
CA MET A 1 -6.70 -8.85 12.59
C MET A 1 -6.14 -8.13 11.37
N GLY A 2 -7.00 -7.68 10.46
CA GLY A 2 -6.59 -7.03 9.21
C GLY A 2 -6.12 -5.60 9.41
N THR A 3 -5.26 -5.13 8.52
CA THR A 3 -4.81 -3.74 8.49
C THR A 3 -5.83 -2.90 7.74
N MET A 4 -6.23 -1.78 8.30
CA MET A 4 -7.00 -0.75 7.60
C MET A 4 -6.23 0.56 7.74
N CYS A 5 -6.16 1.30 6.65
CA CYS A 5 -5.69 2.67 6.67
C CYS A 5 -6.34 3.43 5.52
N PHE A 6 -6.44 4.74 5.68
CA PHE A 6 -6.94 5.64 4.67
C PHE A 6 -5.96 6.80 4.51
N TYR A 7 -5.90 7.32 3.29
CA TYR A 7 -5.25 8.58 3.00
C TYR A 7 -6.13 9.41 2.08
N ASN A 8 -6.31 10.69 2.42
CA ASN A 8 -7.00 11.66 1.60
C ASN A 8 -5.96 12.54 0.89
N TRP A 9 -5.88 12.43 -0.44
CA TRP A 9 -4.90 13.14 -1.26
C TRP A 9 -5.13 14.66 -1.34
N GLU A 10 -6.36 15.11 -1.15
CA GLU A 10 -6.73 16.54 -1.21
C GLU A 10 -6.36 17.28 0.08
N THR A 11 -6.61 16.65 1.22
CA THR A 11 -6.37 17.25 2.55
C THR A 11 -5.06 16.80 3.18
N HIS A 12 -4.37 15.85 2.56
CA HIS A 12 -3.16 15.19 3.09
C HIS A 12 -3.36 14.55 4.48
N VAL A 13 -4.59 14.19 4.85
CA VAL A 13 -4.91 13.52 6.12
C VAL A 13 -4.81 12.00 5.94
N SER A 14 -4.16 11.33 6.90
CA SER A 14 -4.13 9.86 6.99
C SER A 14 -4.66 9.35 8.33
N SER A 15 -5.20 8.14 8.35
CA SER A 15 -5.40 7.37 9.58
C SER A 15 -5.11 5.90 9.31
N SER A 16 -4.48 5.23 10.27
CA SER A 16 -4.07 3.83 10.16
C SER A 16 -4.21 3.13 11.49
N ASN A 17 -4.69 1.88 11.48
CA ASN A 17 -4.61 1.03 12.65
C ASN A 17 -3.28 0.25 12.69
N PRO A 18 -2.67 0.07 13.87
CA PRO A 18 -1.44 -0.69 14.03
C PRO A 18 -1.57 -2.11 13.45
N SER A 19 -0.49 -2.56 12.81
CA SER A 19 -0.38 -3.87 12.20
C SER A 19 0.93 -4.55 12.53
N PRO A 20 0.93 -5.90 12.71
CA PRO A 20 2.14 -6.67 12.84
C PRO A 20 2.93 -6.82 11.52
N ASN A 21 2.29 -6.63 10.36
CA ASN A 21 2.90 -6.95 9.06
C ASN A 21 3.45 -5.72 8.34
N PHE A 22 2.75 -4.60 8.44
CA PHE A 22 3.08 -3.38 7.72
C PHE A 22 3.06 -2.16 8.63
N GLU A 23 4.01 -1.28 8.39
CA GLU A 23 4.04 0.07 8.93
C GLU A 23 3.60 1.04 7.86
N VAL A 24 2.68 1.94 8.20
CA VAL A 24 2.27 3.01 7.29
C VAL A 24 3.29 4.13 7.40
N ILE A 25 3.98 4.42 6.31
CA ILE A 25 4.92 5.53 6.20
C ILE A 25 4.27 6.61 5.34
N TYR A 26 4.15 7.80 5.92
CA TYR A 26 3.70 8.97 5.17
C TYR A 26 4.90 9.78 4.67
N LYS A 27 4.89 10.16 3.38
CA LYS A 27 5.79 11.18 2.83
C LYS A 27 4.97 12.25 2.13
N ALA A 28 5.05 13.49 2.59
CA ALA A 28 4.29 14.62 2.06
C ALA A 28 4.39 14.82 0.53
N CYS A 29 5.49 14.38 -0.10
CA CYS A 29 5.68 14.49 -1.55
C CYS A 29 5.19 13.25 -2.35
N HIS A 30 4.99 12.10 -1.70
CA HIS A 30 4.67 10.81 -2.36
C HIS A 30 3.34 10.19 -1.88
N GLY A 31 2.65 10.82 -0.93
CA GLY A 31 1.40 10.30 -0.38
C GLY A 31 1.61 9.14 0.59
N LEU A 32 0.88 8.04 0.37
CA LEU A 32 0.82 6.87 1.25
C LEU A 32 1.81 5.78 0.80
N LEU A 33 2.71 5.37 1.70
CA LEU A 33 3.62 4.25 1.49
C LEU A 33 3.41 3.21 2.59
N PHE A 34 3.60 1.94 2.27
CA PHE A 34 3.64 0.88 3.26
C PHE A 34 5.05 0.31 3.35
N MET A 35 5.53 0.04 4.55
CA MET A 35 6.78 -0.69 4.76
C MET A 35 6.47 -2.02 5.40
N SER A 36 6.94 -3.11 4.79
CA SER A 36 6.88 -4.42 5.42
C SER A 36 7.76 -4.44 6.67
N ARG A 37 7.21 -4.79 7.83
CA ARG A 37 8.00 -4.88 9.08
C ARG A 37 9.04 -5.98 9.03
N ASN A 38 8.77 -7.05 8.29
CA ASN A 38 9.64 -8.22 8.22
C ASN A 38 10.79 -8.04 7.23
N SER A 39 10.56 -7.33 6.11
CA SER A 39 11.56 -7.18 5.05
C SER A 39 12.14 -5.77 4.92
N GLY A 40 11.54 -4.76 5.55
CA GLY A 40 11.89 -3.35 5.37
C GLY A 40 11.59 -2.79 3.98
N LYS A 41 11.00 -3.59 3.08
CA LYS A 41 10.64 -3.17 1.72
C LYS A 41 9.50 -2.16 1.75
N ILE A 42 9.65 -1.11 0.94
CA ILE A 42 8.63 -0.09 0.72
C ILE A 42 7.73 -0.52 -0.44
N LEU A 43 6.43 -0.48 -0.20
CA LEU A 43 5.37 -0.66 -1.16
C LEU A 43 4.74 0.70 -1.43
N ASP A 44 4.91 1.15 -2.67
CA ASP A 44 4.24 2.33 -3.21
C ASP A 44 2.86 1.94 -3.75
N VAL A 45 1.81 2.53 -3.15
CA VAL A 45 0.40 2.27 -3.47
C VAL A 45 -0.22 3.38 -4.31
N ASP A 46 0.56 4.33 -4.81
CA ASP A 46 0.09 5.25 -5.82
C ASP A 46 -0.35 4.46 -7.07
N PRO A 47 -1.65 4.51 -7.45
CA PRO A 47 -2.16 3.80 -8.61
C PRO A 47 -1.59 4.33 -9.94
N TRP A 48 -1.00 5.53 -9.96
CA TRP A 48 -0.39 6.15 -11.13
C TRP A 48 1.14 6.03 -11.16
N ALA A 49 1.76 5.54 -10.08
CA ALA A 49 3.20 5.31 -10.05
C ALA A 49 3.60 4.16 -10.98
N GLU A 50 4.80 4.26 -11.57
CA GLU A 50 5.32 3.21 -12.46
C GLU A 50 5.35 1.83 -11.75
N PRO A 51 4.95 0.75 -12.44
CA PRO A 51 5.01 -0.59 -11.88
C PRO A 51 6.46 -0.98 -11.54
N VAL A 52 6.74 -1.21 -10.26
CA VAL A 52 8.00 -1.82 -9.81
C VAL A 52 7.88 -3.34 -9.96
N ALA A 53 9.01 -4.04 -10.18
CA ALA A 53 9.03 -5.49 -10.38
C ALA A 53 8.53 -6.33 -9.18
N ASP A 54 8.56 -5.78 -7.97
CA ASP A 54 8.13 -6.41 -6.72
C ASP A 54 7.64 -5.31 -5.77
N PRO A 55 6.43 -5.40 -5.18
CA PRO A 55 5.41 -6.46 -5.29
C PRO A 55 4.65 -6.49 -6.61
N ARG A 56 4.05 -7.66 -6.92
CA ARG A 56 3.16 -7.82 -8.08
C ARG A 56 1.92 -6.97 -7.91
N ARG A 57 1.51 -6.29 -8.99
CA ARG A 57 0.33 -5.42 -9.04
C ARG A 57 -0.73 -6.05 -9.94
N THR A 58 -1.85 -6.45 -9.36
CA THR A 58 -3.00 -6.99 -10.12
C THR A 58 -4.15 -5.98 -10.09
N LEU A 59 -4.48 -5.41 -11.25
CA LEU A 59 -5.63 -4.51 -11.39
C LEU A 59 -6.93 -5.33 -11.50
N ILE A 60 -7.94 -4.96 -10.72
CA ILE A 60 -9.28 -5.54 -10.77
C ILE A 60 -10.27 -4.46 -11.24
N HIS A 61 -11.05 -4.80 -12.26
CA HIS A 61 -12.12 -3.93 -12.76
C HIS A 61 -13.38 -4.03 -11.89
N SER A 62 -14.01 -2.89 -11.64
CA SER A 62 -15.27 -2.78 -10.91
C SER A 62 -16.00 -1.51 -11.35
N ASP A 63 -17.34 -1.56 -11.37
CA ASP A 63 -18.17 -0.39 -11.65
C ASP A 63 -18.36 0.51 -10.40
N LEU A 64 -17.99 0.01 -9.22
CA LEU A 64 -18.19 0.70 -7.94
C LEU A 64 -16.98 1.54 -7.51
N TYR A 65 -15.78 1.18 -7.97
CA TYR A 65 -14.54 1.79 -7.56
C TYR A 65 -13.73 2.16 -8.79
N LEU A 66 -13.14 3.36 -8.76
CA LEU A 66 -12.26 3.83 -9.83
C LEU A 66 -11.08 2.85 -10.02
N HIS A 67 -10.44 2.43 -8.92
CA HIS A 67 -9.27 1.55 -8.95
C HIS A 67 -9.34 0.53 -7.81
N ILE A 68 -9.18 -0.76 -8.13
CA ILE A 68 -8.94 -1.84 -7.18
C ILE A 68 -7.63 -2.50 -7.57
N ILE A 69 -6.62 -2.44 -6.70
CA ILE A 69 -5.29 -3.01 -6.96
C ILE A 69 -4.94 -3.97 -5.83
N ILE A 70 -4.58 -5.21 -6.19
CA ILE A 70 -4.01 -6.19 -5.27
C ILE A 70 -2.49 -6.13 -5.38
N TYR A 71 -1.84 -5.99 -4.23
CA TYR A 71 -0.40 -6.09 -4.08
C TYR A 71 -0.05 -7.39 -3.35
N ASP A 72 0.66 -8.29 -4.02
CA ASP A 72 1.14 -9.55 -3.45
C ASP A 72 2.67 -9.69 -3.61
N HIS A 73 3.29 -10.33 -2.62
CA HIS A 73 4.72 -10.65 -2.64
C HIS A 73 4.97 -12.00 -1.97
N ASP A 74 5.95 -12.74 -2.48
CA ASP A 74 6.35 -14.01 -1.90
C ASP A 74 7.10 -13.77 -0.58
N VAL A 75 6.50 -14.20 0.53
CA VAL A 75 7.14 -14.17 1.84
C VAL A 75 7.82 -15.50 2.08
N ARG A 76 9.16 -15.55 2.03
CA ARG A 76 9.91 -16.73 2.48
C ARG A 76 9.77 -16.83 4.00
N THR A 77 9.07 -17.86 4.45
CA THR A 77 9.05 -18.29 5.85
C THR A 77 10.12 -19.38 6.02
N PHE A 78 11.07 -19.16 6.93
CA PHE A 78 12.02 -20.18 7.39
C PHE A 78 11.49 -20.81 8.66
#